data_AF-A0A7V2KUF5-F1
#
_entry.id   AF-A0A7V2KUF5-F1
#
_cell.length_a   1.000
_cell.length_b   1.000
_cell.length_c   1.000
_cell.angle_alpha   90.00
_cell.angle_beta   90.00
_cell.angle_gamma   90.00
#
_symmetry.space_group_name_H-M   'P 1'
#
loop_
_entity.id
_entity.type
_entity.pdbx_description
1 polymer ?
#
loop_
_entity_poly.entity_id
_entity_poly.type
_entity_poly.pdbx_seq_one_letter_code
_entity_poly.pdbx_strand_id
1 'polypeptide(L)' 'MIIKIICPSCNSESGFSLANSSFEGPYRCWQCRGNFVIKIAGNKLRSCEPISQEEFDRLQQELALKKKLEKK' A
#
# COMPACT_ATOMS: atom_id res chain seq x y z
N MET A 1 13.25 -5.65 2.03
CA MET A 1 13.18 -5.52 3.50
C MET A 1 11.73 -5.71 3.94
N ILE A 2 11.46 -6.31 5.09
CA ILE A 2 10.08 -6.56 5.57
C ILE A 2 9.71 -5.47 6.58
N ILE A 3 8.56 -4.83 6.37
CA ILE A 3 8.01 -3.81 7.27
C ILE A 3 6.70 -4.31 7.83
N LYS A 4 6.46 -4.07 9.11
CA LYS A 4 5.19 -4.41 9.77
C LYS A 4 4.17 -3.31 9.51
N ILE A 5 3.09 -3.65 8.83
CA ILE A 5 1.94 -2.78 8.62
C ILE A 5 0.82 -3.28 9.52
N ILE A 6 0.30 -2.41 10.37
CA ILE A 6 -0.85 -2.70 11.23
C ILE A 6 -2.08 -2.10 10.56
N CYS A 7 -3.07 -2.94 10.25
CA CYS A 7 -4.32 -2.46 9.65
C CYS A 7 -5.16 -1.72 10.72
N PRO A 8 -5.59 -0.47 10.48
CA PRO A 8 -6.37 0.28 11.46
C PRO A 8 -7.80 -0.26 11.66
N SER A 9 -8.38 -0.99 10.70
CA SER A 9 -9.75 -1.54 10.85
C SER A 9 -9.81 -2.85 11.64
N CYS A 10 -8.85 -3.75 11.48
CA CYS A 10 -8.89 -5.09 12.10
C CYS A 10 -7.69 -5.38 13.00
N ASN A 11 -6.81 -4.39 13.20
CA ASN A 11 -5.62 -4.45 14.04
C ASN A 11 -4.67 -5.62 13.73
N SER A 12 -4.75 -6.18 12.52
CA SER A 12 -3.92 -7.30 12.08
C SER A 12 -2.55 -6.83 11.64
N GLU A 13 -1.51 -7.50 12.11
CA GLU A 13 -0.13 -7.29 11.66
C GLU A 13 0.09 -7.99 10.32
N SER A 14 0.69 -7.27 9.37
CA SER A 14 1.01 -7.80 8.05
C SER A 14 2.45 -7.46 7.71
N GLY A 15 3.24 -8.45 7.30
CA GLY A 15 4.59 -8.23 6.79
C GLY A 15 4.54 -7.77 5.33
N PHE A 16 4.99 -6.55 5.06
CA PHE A 16 5.04 -5.97 3.73
C PHE A 16 6.50 -5.86 3.25
N SER A 17 6.83 -6.64 2.22
CA SER A 17 8.16 -6.65 1.62
C SER A 17 8.31 -5.50 0.65
N LEU A 18 9.16 -4.54 0.98
CA LEU A 18 9.51 -3.43 0.11
C LEU A 18 10.92 -3.55 -0.44
N ALA A 19 11.02 -3.26 -1.74
CA ALA A 19 12.29 -3.13 -2.45
C ALA A 19 12.98 -1.80 -2.10
N ASN A 20 12.20 -0.72 -1.96
CA ASN A 20 12.69 0.63 -1.67
C ASN A 20 12.28 1.09 -0.26
N SER A 21 13.07 1.98 0.36
CA SER A 21 12.78 2.56 1.68
C SER A 21 11.54 3.46 1.73
N SER A 22 10.98 3.79 0.56
CA SER A 22 9.75 4.55 0.40
C SER A 22 8.80 3.85 -0.56
N PHE A 23 7.52 3.83 -0.21
CA PHE A 23 6.45 3.29 -1.03
C PHE A 23 5.17 4.04 -0.75
N GLU A 24 4.44 4.36 -1.80
CA GLU A 24 3.10 4.92 -1.71
C GLU A 24 2.23 4.16 -2.67
N GLY A 25 1.11 3.63 -2.18
CA GLY A 25 0.23 2.85 -3.03
C GLY A 25 -0.96 2.25 -2.30
N PRO A 26 -1.90 1.69 -3.08
CA PRO A 26 -3.03 0.97 -2.57
C PRO A 26 -2.54 -0.33 -1.92
N TYR A 27 -2.99 -0.56 -0.71
CA TYR A 27 -2.73 -1.72 0.13
C TYR A 27 -4.05 -2.35 0.51
N ARG A 28 -4.18 -3.64 0.22
CA ARG A 28 -5.34 -4.41 0.61
C ARG A 28 -5.01 -5.25 1.82
N CYS A 29 -5.74 -5.07 2.90
CA CYS A 29 -5.56 -5.89 4.09
C CYS A 29 -5.94 -7.34 3.77
N TRP A 30 -5.08 -8.29 4.17
CA TRP A 30 -5.34 -9.72 3.94
C TRP A 30 -6.48 -10.24 4.82
N GLN A 31 -6.63 -9.71 6.04
CA GLN A 31 -7.62 -10.17 7.02
C GLN A 31 -9.03 -9.62 6.74
N CYS A 32 -9.20 -8.29 6.79
CA CYS A 32 -10.52 -7.66 6.61
C CYS A 32 -10.86 -7.39 5.14
N ARG A 33 -9.95 -7.64 4.19
CA ARG A 33 -10.09 -7.33 2.76
C ARG A 33 -10.38 -5.86 2.43
N GLY A 34 -10.25 -4.97 3.42
CA GLY A 34 -10.41 -3.53 3.25
C GLY A 34 -9.32 -2.92 2.38
N ASN A 35 -9.71 -1.88 1.67
CA ASN A 35 -8.83 -1.12 0.78
C ASN A 35 -8.30 0.09 1.54
N PHE A 36 -6.99 0.24 1.55
CA PHE A 36 -6.32 1.34 2.21
C PHE A 36 -5.27 1.90 1.28
N VAL A 37 -4.94 3.18 1.40
CA VAL A 37 -3.71 3.73 0.84
C VAL A 37 -2.69 3.81 1.96
N ILE A 38 -1.50 3.25 1.72
CA ILE A 38 -0.39 3.34 2.66
C ILE A 38 0.70 4.22 2.07
N LYS A 39 1.29 5.03 2.94
CA LYS A 39 2.50 5.79 2.65
C LYS A 39 3.57 5.33 3.60
N ILE A 40 4.66 4.83 3.05
CA ILE A 40 5.82 4.33 3.77
C ILE A 40 6.98 5.23 3.38
N ALA A 41 7.68 5.78 4.37
CA ALA A 41 8.89 6.56 4.15
C ALA A 41 9.91 6.27 5.25
N GLY A 42 11.12 5.91 4.87
CA GLY A 42 12.20 5.57 5.80
C GLY A 42 11.87 4.32 6.61
N ASN A 43 11.33 3.29 5.95
CA ASN A 43 11.03 1.99 6.54
C ASN A 43 9.99 2.01 7.68
N LYS A 44 9.19 3.08 7.75
CA LYS A 44 8.06 3.20 8.68
C LYS A 44 6.79 3.60 7.93
N LEU A 45 5.67 3.02 8.35
CA LEU A 45 4.34 3.45 7.91
C LEU A 45 4.11 4.88 8.40
N ARG A 46 3.97 5.81 7.45
CA ARG A 46 3.68 7.23 7.70
C ARG A 46 2.19 7.49 7.73
N SER A 47 1.46 6.93 6.76
CA SER A 47 0.01 7.09 6.64
C SER A 47 -0.63 5.77 6.25
N CYS A 48 -1.83 5.52 6.79
CA CYS A 48 -2.69 4.43 6.39
C CYS A 48 -4.13 4.93 6.45
N GLU A 49 -4.69 5.23 5.29
CA GLU A 49 -6.05 5.79 5.18
C GLU A 49 -6.95 4.78 4.47
N PRO A 50 -8.14 4.46 5.01
CA PRO A 50 -9.12 3.65 4.31
C PRO A 50 -9.63 4.40 3.08
N ILE A 51 -9.64 3.73 1.94
CA ILE A 51 -10.12 4.29 0.68
C ILE A 51 -11.26 3.46 0.11
N SER A 52 -12.07 4.08 -0.73
CA SER A 52 -13.14 3.38 -1.42
C SER A 52 -12.59 2.46 -2.51
N GLN A 53 -13.41 1.49 -2.95
CA GLN A 53 -13.02 0.57 -4.02
C GLN A 53 -12.69 1.29 -5.33
N GLU A 54 -13.39 2.39 -5.63
CA GLU A 54 -13.14 3.21 -6.81
C GLU A 54 -11.73 3.87 -6.77
N GLU A 55 -11.35 4.43 -5.62
CA GLU A 55 -10.01 5.02 -5.45
C GLU A 55 -8.91 3.95 -5.50
N PHE A 56 -9.17 2.78 -4.94
CA PHE A 56 -8.24 1.65 -5.01
C PHE A 56 -7.95 1.26 -6.47
N ASP A 57 -8.99 1.19 -7.31
CA ASP A 57 -8.84 0.88 -8.73
C ASP A 57 -8.02 1.95 -9.45
N ARG A 58 -8.34 3.23 -9.23
CA ARG A 58 -7.60 4.36 -9.81
C ARG A 58 -6.11 4.31 -9.45
N LEU A 59 -5.77 4.13 -8.18
CA LEU A 59 -4.38 4.02 -7.73
C LEU A 59 -3.68 2.78 -8.31
N GLN A 60 -4.39 1.66 -8.45
CA GLN A 60 -3.83 0.44 -9.02
C GLN A 60 -3.55 0.61 -10.52
N GLN A 61 -4.40 1.34 -11.23
CA GLN A 61 -4.17 1.73 -12.62
C GLN A 61 -2.96 2.66 -12.75
N GLU A 62 -2.84 3.68 -11.90
CA GLU A 62 -1.69 4.60 -11.90
C GLU A 62 -0.37 3.89 -11.66
N LEU A 63 -0.31 2.95 -10.70
CA LEU A 63 0.89 2.15 -10.47
C LEU A 63 1.22 1.24 -11.66
N ALA A 64 0.20 0.66 -12.30
CA ALA A 64 0.40 -0.15 -13.50
C ALA A 64 0.95 0.70 -14.67
N LEU A 65 0.48 1.94 -14.81
CA LEU A 65 0.97 2.90 -15.80
C LEU A 65 2.41 3.33 -15.51
N LYS A 66 2.74 3.66 -14.25
CA LYS A 66 4.11 4.00 -13.84
C LYS A 66 5.11 2.87 -14.11
N LYS A 67 4.75 1.63 -13.75
CA LYS A 67 5.57 0.44 -14.06
C LYS A 67 5.79 0.21 -15.56
N LYS A 68 4.85 0.62 -16.41
CA LYS A 68 5.01 0.56 -17.87
C LYS A 68 5.97 1.66 -18.38
N LEU A 69 5.93 2.85 -17.78
CA LEU A 69 6.81 3.97 -18.13
C LEU A 69 8.27 3.72 -17.73
N GLU A 70 8.52 3.06 -16.59
CA GLU A 70 9.88 2.70 -16.14
C GLU A 70 10.58 1.64 -17.03
N LYS A 71 9.87 1.03 -17.99
CA LYS A 71 10.41 0.00 -18.90
C LYS A 71 10.83 0.51 -20.29
N LYS A 72 10.83 1.83 -20.53
CA LYS A 72 11.18 2.43 -21.83
C LYS A 72 12.46 3.25 -21.72
#